data_AF-A0A7C1W6C0-F1
#
_entry.id   AF-A0A7C1W6C0-F1
#
_cell.length_a   1.000
_cell.length_b   1.000
_cell.length_c   1.000
_cell.angle_alpha   90.00
_cell.angle_beta   90.00
_cell.angle_gamma   90.00
#
_symmetry.space_group_name_H-M   'P 1'
#
loop_
_entity.id
_entity.type
_entity.pdbx_description
1 polymer ?
#
loop_
_entity_poly.entity_id
_entity_poly.type
_entity_poly.pdbx_seq_one_letter_code
_entity_poly.pdbx_strand_id
1 'polypeptide(L)'
;MTTIQLEAYVKEQFNMGLYQFIKDKVEVENLYDYELAGILNVNKVFIGKLRKTFGMKKATKFPRQFERNYGAGAVERFKKIIENPDSTLAGVARHFGFSREYARQVYKKIYGCPYAEAFQSKRLARKRKRKARASRKKTKRLELLIRIREKMKSLGLTPHLRIRKHSYEILTNGYKLLLRYASTTVMIGKKRYFHITTGAGPDIDFVICLCEDNGEGIHYVIPRHAMPECGVYLLPEAGFGESKYARFKEAWHLLNHTQKPDKGGIMRAKDTKQPVGKTILAAVQSTNGPGVRPGYINCGSRLDHENSLKARLRAEIDLAIKGGRA
;
A
#
# COMPACT_ATOMS: atom_id res chain seq x y z
N MET A 1 -21.84 -8.90 -61.12
CA MET A 1 -20.41 -8.67 -60.79
C MET A 1 -19.80 -9.98 -60.32
N THR A 2 -18.75 -10.45 -61.00
CA THR A 2 -18.00 -11.65 -60.59
C THR A 2 -16.98 -11.32 -59.48
N THR A 3 -16.45 -12.33 -58.80
CA THR A 3 -15.41 -12.14 -57.76
C THR A 3 -14.15 -11.46 -58.32
N ILE A 4 -13.76 -11.79 -59.55
CA ILE A 4 -12.59 -11.20 -60.25
C ILE A 4 -12.81 -9.70 -60.51
N GLN A 5 -14.01 -9.32 -60.97
CA GLN A 5 -14.37 -7.92 -61.18
C GLN A 5 -14.38 -7.12 -59.87
N LEU A 6 -14.87 -7.73 -58.80
CA LEU A 6 -14.88 -7.10 -57.47
C LEU A 6 -13.48 -6.92 -56.91
N GLU A 7 -12.60 -7.90 -57.10
CA GLU A 7 -11.22 -7.82 -56.66
C GLU A 7 -10.44 -6.73 -57.41
N ALA A 8 -10.65 -6.60 -58.73
CA ALA A 8 -10.11 -5.50 -59.52
C ALA A 8 -10.62 -4.14 -59.01
N TYR A 9 -11.92 -4.01 -58.77
CA TYR A 9 -12.53 -2.78 -58.25
C TYR A 9 -11.97 -2.38 -56.88
N VAL A 10 -11.86 -3.33 -55.94
CA VAL A 10 -11.32 -3.04 -54.59
C VAL A 10 -9.84 -2.66 -54.66
N LYS A 11 -9.07 -3.31 -55.54
CA LYS A 11 -7.66 -2.99 -55.76
C LYS A 11 -7.50 -1.58 -56.35
N GLU A 12 -8.35 -1.19 -57.28
CA GLU A 12 -8.33 0.13 -57.90
C GLU A 12 -8.75 1.24 -56.94
N GLN A 13 -9.82 1.04 -56.17
CA GLN A 13 -10.40 2.07 -55.30
C GLN A 13 -9.71 2.21 -53.95
N PHE A 14 -9.26 1.09 -53.36
CA PHE A 14 -8.74 1.06 -51.99
C PHE A 14 -7.28 0.63 -51.90
N ASN A 15 -6.63 0.34 -53.04
CA ASN A 15 -5.23 -0.10 -53.12
C ASN A 15 -4.90 -1.29 -52.20
N MET A 16 -5.85 -2.22 -52.06
CA MET A 16 -5.71 -3.41 -51.22
C MET A 16 -6.44 -4.61 -51.83
N GLY A 17 -6.09 -5.82 -51.40
CA GLY A 17 -6.77 -7.03 -51.85
C GLY A 17 -8.17 -7.18 -51.25
N LEU A 18 -9.08 -7.85 -51.97
CA LEU A 18 -10.47 -8.05 -51.54
C LEU A 18 -10.58 -8.74 -50.16
N TYR A 19 -9.74 -9.74 -49.91
CA TYR A 19 -9.65 -10.39 -48.61
C TYR A 19 -9.28 -9.41 -47.50
N GLN A 20 -8.22 -8.62 -47.71
CA GLN A 20 -7.71 -7.67 -46.72
C GLN A 20 -8.75 -6.57 -46.44
N PHE A 21 -9.39 -6.05 -47.48
CA PHE A 21 -10.47 -5.08 -47.36
C PHE A 21 -11.61 -5.61 -46.49
N ILE A 22 -12.15 -6.79 -46.80
CA ILE A 22 -13.26 -7.35 -46.03
C ILE A 22 -12.83 -7.66 -44.59
N LYS A 23 -11.60 -8.15 -44.40
CA LYS A 23 -11.06 -8.40 -43.07
C LYS A 23 -11.01 -7.13 -42.25
N ASP A 24 -10.42 -6.05 -42.77
CA ASP A 24 -10.29 -4.79 -42.06
C ASP A 24 -11.67 -4.17 -41.78
N LYS A 25 -12.56 -4.18 -42.76
CA LYS A 25 -13.91 -3.63 -42.61
C LYS A 25 -14.79 -4.43 -41.63
N VAL A 26 -14.64 -5.75 -41.53
CA VAL A 26 -15.42 -6.61 -40.62
C VAL A 26 -14.79 -6.72 -39.23
N GLU A 27 -13.47 -6.84 -39.13
CA GLU A 27 -12.78 -7.07 -37.84
C GLU A 27 -12.37 -5.77 -37.16
N VAL A 28 -11.95 -4.74 -37.91
CA VAL A 28 -11.51 -3.46 -37.38
C VAL A 28 -12.68 -2.48 -37.28
N GLU A 29 -13.41 -2.27 -38.39
CA GLU A 29 -14.54 -1.31 -38.43
C GLU A 29 -15.89 -1.93 -38.02
N ASN A 30 -15.96 -3.26 -37.86
CA ASN A 30 -17.15 -3.99 -37.42
C ASN A 30 -18.40 -3.67 -38.26
N LEU A 31 -18.22 -3.49 -39.58
CA LEU A 31 -19.29 -3.24 -40.55
C LEU A 31 -20.13 -4.49 -40.80
N TYR A 32 -21.43 -4.30 -40.99
CA TYR A 32 -22.35 -5.36 -41.36
C TYR A 32 -22.27 -5.71 -42.86
N ASP A 33 -22.66 -6.94 -43.18
CA ASP A 33 -22.70 -7.44 -44.56
C ASP A 33 -23.50 -6.53 -45.51
N TYR A 34 -24.51 -5.78 -45.02
CA TYR A 34 -25.30 -4.84 -45.84
C TYR A 34 -24.60 -3.49 -46.06
N GLU A 35 -23.78 -3.02 -45.12
CA GLU A 35 -23.00 -1.78 -45.28
C GLU A 35 -21.86 -2.01 -46.26
N LEU A 36 -21.18 -3.15 -46.14
CA LEU A 36 -20.18 -3.62 -47.09
C LEU A 36 -20.76 -3.78 -48.50
N ALA A 37 -21.97 -4.35 -48.60
CA ALA A 37 -22.71 -4.44 -49.84
C ALA A 37 -23.00 -3.06 -50.45
N GLY A 38 -23.31 -2.06 -49.63
CA GLY A 38 -23.47 -0.67 -50.07
C GLY A 38 -22.17 -0.07 -50.60
N ILE A 39 -21.04 -0.23 -49.88
CA ILE A 39 -19.73 0.29 -50.29
C ILE A 39 -19.26 -0.34 -51.61
N LEU A 40 -19.46 -1.65 -51.74
CA LEU A 40 -19.03 -2.42 -52.89
C LEU A 40 -20.08 -2.48 -54.02
N ASN A 41 -21.24 -1.84 -53.82
CA ASN A 41 -22.39 -1.85 -54.72
C ASN A 41 -22.78 -3.27 -55.21
N VAL A 42 -22.84 -4.23 -54.27
CA VAL A 42 -23.21 -5.64 -54.54
C VAL A 42 -24.33 -6.10 -53.60
N ASN A 43 -24.88 -7.30 -53.86
CA ASN A 43 -25.91 -7.88 -53.00
C ASN A 43 -25.34 -8.33 -51.63
N LYS A 44 -26.02 -7.99 -50.52
CA LYS A 44 -25.70 -8.45 -49.15
C LYS A 44 -25.50 -9.97 -49.03
N VAL A 45 -26.25 -10.77 -49.80
CA VAL A 45 -26.15 -12.23 -49.79
C VAL A 45 -24.79 -12.67 -50.35
N PHE A 46 -24.28 -11.96 -51.35
CA PHE A 46 -22.99 -12.22 -51.97
C PHE A 46 -21.85 -11.94 -50.99
N ILE A 47 -21.86 -10.79 -50.30
CA ILE A 47 -20.90 -10.48 -49.22
C ILE A 47 -20.96 -11.52 -48.10
N GLY A 48 -22.17 -11.92 -47.70
CA GLY A 48 -22.35 -12.95 -46.67
C GLY A 48 -21.77 -14.31 -47.05
N LYS A 49 -21.83 -14.70 -48.34
CA LYS A 49 -21.15 -15.89 -48.87
C LYS A 49 -19.64 -15.68 -48.83
N LEU A 50 -19.15 -14.57 -49.37
CA LEU A 50 -17.73 -14.25 -49.49
C LEU A 50 -17.00 -14.23 -48.12
N ARG A 51 -17.63 -13.62 -47.10
CA ARG A 51 -17.17 -13.65 -45.71
C ARG A 51 -17.06 -15.08 -45.15
N LYS A 52 -18.03 -15.95 -45.45
CA LYS A 52 -18.00 -17.36 -45.03
C LYS A 52 -16.87 -18.11 -45.73
N THR A 53 -16.65 -17.87 -47.02
CA THR A 53 -15.54 -18.48 -47.78
C THR A 53 -14.19 -18.11 -47.18
N PHE A 54 -14.06 -16.88 -46.66
CA PHE A 54 -12.86 -16.42 -45.98
C PHE A 54 -12.74 -16.81 -44.51
N GLY A 55 -13.68 -17.59 -43.96
CA GLY A 55 -13.65 -18.02 -42.56
C GLY A 55 -13.85 -16.89 -41.53
N MET A 56 -14.33 -15.72 -41.95
CA MET A 56 -14.48 -14.56 -41.09
C MET A 56 -15.79 -14.63 -40.29
N LYS A 57 -15.78 -14.19 -39.03
CA LYS A 57 -17.01 -14.11 -38.20
C LYS A 57 -17.86 -12.90 -38.58
N LYS A 58 -19.16 -12.94 -38.30
CA LYS A 58 -20.04 -11.77 -38.51
C LYS A 58 -19.63 -10.65 -37.54
N ALA A 59 -19.78 -9.41 -37.98
CA ALA A 59 -19.71 -8.24 -37.11
C ALA A 59 -20.64 -8.42 -35.90
N THR A 60 -20.11 -8.16 -34.71
CA THR A 60 -20.87 -8.31 -33.47
C THR A 60 -21.67 -7.04 -33.23
N LYS A 61 -22.95 -7.18 -32.85
CA LYS A 61 -23.80 -5.99 -32.56
C LYS A 61 -23.36 -5.22 -31.32
N PHE A 62 -22.59 -5.85 -30.43
CA PHE A 62 -22.29 -5.31 -29.12
C PHE A 62 -21.36 -4.07 -29.13
N PRO A 63 -20.17 -4.08 -29.77
CA PRO A 63 -19.27 -2.93 -29.75
C PRO A 63 -19.93 -1.65 -30.25
N ARG A 64 -20.66 -1.72 -31.37
CA ARG A 64 -21.42 -0.60 -31.94
C ARG A 64 -22.51 -0.09 -31.01
N GLN A 65 -23.31 -0.98 -30.41
CA GLN A 65 -24.34 -0.56 -29.46
C GLN A 65 -23.72 0.09 -28.22
N PHE A 66 -22.58 -0.43 -27.76
CA PHE A 66 -21.87 0.12 -26.61
C PHE A 66 -21.31 1.51 -26.92
N GLU A 67 -20.69 1.70 -28.08
CA GLU A 67 -20.19 3.02 -28.51
C GLU A 67 -21.31 4.02 -28.80
N ARG A 68 -22.43 3.56 -29.35
CA ARG A 68 -23.62 4.42 -29.53
C ARG A 68 -24.17 4.92 -28.19
N ASN A 69 -24.14 4.08 -27.15
CA ASN A 69 -24.66 4.44 -25.83
C ASN A 69 -23.67 5.24 -24.98
N TYR A 70 -22.36 5.02 -25.14
CA TYR A 70 -21.32 5.55 -24.24
C TYR A 70 -20.23 6.38 -24.95
N GLY A 71 -20.45 6.70 -26.23
CA GLY A 71 -19.57 7.49 -27.09
C GLY A 71 -18.51 6.68 -27.85
N ALA A 72 -18.00 7.27 -28.93
CA ALA A 72 -16.92 6.68 -29.74
C ALA A 72 -15.70 6.31 -28.89
N GLY A 73 -15.12 5.12 -29.10
CA GLY A 73 -13.99 4.60 -28.33
C GLY A 73 -14.34 4.13 -26.91
N ALA A 74 -15.63 3.99 -26.57
CA ALA A 74 -16.04 3.51 -25.25
C ALA A 74 -15.50 2.11 -24.93
N VAL A 75 -15.41 1.23 -25.94
CA VAL A 75 -14.87 -0.13 -25.76
C VAL A 75 -13.39 -0.08 -25.38
N GLU A 76 -12.60 0.75 -26.06
CA GLU A 76 -11.18 0.92 -25.76
C GLU A 76 -10.97 1.54 -24.38
N ARG A 77 -11.76 2.57 -24.03
CA ARG A 77 -11.75 3.14 -22.68
C ARG A 77 -12.09 2.08 -21.63
N PHE A 78 -13.08 1.22 -21.89
CA PHE A 78 -13.43 0.12 -21.01
C PHE A 78 -12.24 -0.83 -20.81
N LYS A 79 -11.59 -1.27 -21.89
CA LYS A 79 -10.38 -2.12 -21.86
C LYS A 79 -9.26 -1.47 -21.04
N LYS A 80 -8.93 -0.22 -21.34
CA LYS A 80 -7.89 0.54 -20.65
C LYS A 80 -8.13 0.63 -19.15
N ILE A 81 -9.38 0.91 -18.73
CA ILE A 81 -9.70 0.98 -17.30
C ILE A 81 -9.68 -0.41 -16.68
N ILE A 82 -10.29 -1.43 -17.32
CA ILE A 82 -10.39 -2.78 -16.71
C ILE A 82 -9.08 -3.55 -16.74
N GLU A 83 -8.10 -3.20 -17.56
CA GLU A 83 -6.78 -3.83 -17.55
C GLU A 83 -5.90 -3.30 -16.40
N ASN A 84 -6.18 -2.10 -15.90
CA ASN A 84 -5.47 -1.57 -14.74
C ASN A 84 -5.63 -2.50 -13.53
N PRO A 85 -4.52 -2.91 -12.87
CA PRO A 85 -4.57 -3.87 -11.78
C PRO A 85 -5.28 -3.31 -10.54
N ASP A 86 -5.35 -1.99 -10.41
CA ASP A 86 -5.98 -1.30 -9.27
C ASP A 86 -7.46 -0.99 -9.50
N SER A 87 -7.94 -1.06 -10.74
CA SER A 87 -9.35 -0.88 -11.05
C SER A 87 -10.19 -2.11 -10.69
N THR A 88 -11.46 -1.88 -10.41
CA THR A 88 -12.46 -2.93 -10.15
C THR A 88 -13.62 -2.77 -11.13
N LEU A 89 -14.44 -3.81 -11.29
CA LEU A 89 -15.69 -3.71 -12.06
C LEU A 89 -16.58 -2.58 -11.55
N ALA A 90 -16.62 -2.32 -10.24
CA ALA A 90 -17.35 -1.20 -9.66
C ALA A 90 -16.75 0.16 -10.05
N GLY A 91 -15.42 0.26 -10.16
CA GLY A 91 -14.75 1.45 -10.66
C GLY A 91 -15.09 1.74 -12.12
N VAL A 92 -15.04 0.72 -12.97
CA VAL A 92 -15.42 0.84 -14.39
C VAL A 92 -16.91 1.19 -14.53
N ALA A 93 -17.77 0.50 -13.78
CA ALA A 93 -19.20 0.77 -13.73
C ALA A 93 -19.52 2.24 -13.41
N ARG A 94 -18.86 2.80 -12.38
CA ARG A 94 -19.01 4.22 -12.02
C ARG A 94 -18.55 5.17 -13.13
N HIS A 95 -17.45 4.85 -13.82
CA HIS A 95 -16.95 5.67 -14.92
C HIS A 95 -17.96 5.79 -16.08
N PHE A 96 -18.68 4.72 -16.37
CA PHE A 96 -19.66 4.68 -17.46
C PHE A 96 -21.11 4.90 -16.99
N GLY A 97 -21.35 5.11 -15.70
CA GLY A 97 -22.69 5.35 -15.15
C GLY A 97 -23.63 4.13 -15.17
N PHE A 98 -23.11 2.90 -15.15
CA PHE A 98 -23.92 1.67 -15.13
C PHE A 98 -23.64 0.77 -13.92
N SER A 99 -24.38 -0.33 -13.79
CA SER A 99 -24.23 -1.27 -12.67
C SER A 99 -22.98 -2.15 -12.78
N ARG A 100 -22.45 -2.60 -11.64
CA ARG A 100 -21.32 -3.54 -11.59
C ARG A 100 -21.61 -4.84 -12.36
N GLU A 101 -22.85 -5.34 -12.32
CA GLU A 101 -23.20 -6.57 -13.01
C GLU A 101 -23.22 -6.36 -14.52
N TYR A 102 -23.70 -5.21 -14.99
CA TYR A 102 -23.58 -4.85 -16.41
C TYR A 102 -22.11 -4.78 -16.84
N ALA A 103 -21.22 -4.22 -16.02
CA ALA A 103 -19.78 -4.23 -16.26
C ALA A 103 -19.22 -5.65 -16.47
N ARG A 104 -19.70 -6.62 -15.67
CA ARG A 104 -19.30 -8.03 -15.79
C ARG A 104 -19.80 -8.65 -17.10
N GLN A 105 -21.03 -8.32 -17.51
CA GLN A 105 -21.58 -8.78 -18.78
C GLN A 105 -20.82 -8.19 -19.97
N VAL A 106 -20.52 -6.88 -19.93
CA VAL A 106 -19.69 -6.19 -20.92
C VAL A 106 -18.32 -6.84 -21.02
N TYR A 107 -17.66 -7.10 -19.87
CA TYR A 107 -16.38 -7.81 -19.84
C TYR A 107 -16.46 -9.17 -20.56
N LYS A 108 -17.47 -10.00 -20.24
CA LYS A 108 -17.66 -11.30 -20.89
C LYS A 108 -17.88 -11.17 -22.40
N LYS A 109 -18.61 -10.14 -22.86
CA LYS A 109 -18.84 -9.87 -24.28
C LYS A 109 -17.58 -9.42 -25.02
N ILE A 110 -16.70 -8.67 -24.36
CA ILE A 110 -15.45 -8.15 -24.96
C ILE A 110 -14.35 -9.23 -24.98
N TYR A 111 -14.15 -9.92 -23.86
CA TYR A 111 -13.02 -10.85 -23.67
C TYR A 111 -13.38 -12.32 -23.91
N GLY A 112 -14.66 -12.66 -24.04
CA GLY A 112 -15.13 -14.03 -24.22
C GLY A 112 -15.04 -14.92 -22.96
N CYS A 113 -14.39 -14.45 -21.89
CA CYS A 113 -14.20 -15.19 -20.65
C CYS A 113 -14.85 -14.51 -19.43
N PRO A 114 -15.11 -15.25 -18.33
CA PRO A 114 -15.58 -14.67 -17.09
C PRO A 114 -14.51 -13.78 -16.41
N TYR A 115 -14.93 -12.66 -15.80
CA TYR A 115 -14.03 -11.77 -15.06
C TYR A 115 -13.33 -12.43 -13.85
N ALA A 116 -13.83 -13.58 -13.38
CA ALA A 116 -13.26 -14.29 -12.24
C ALA A 116 -11.77 -14.63 -12.44
N GLU A 117 -11.38 -15.02 -13.65
CA GLU A 117 -10.00 -15.36 -14.01
C GLU A 117 -9.08 -14.13 -13.90
N ALA A 118 -9.47 -13.02 -14.54
CA ALA A 118 -8.73 -11.77 -14.45
C ALA A 118 -8.68 -11.22 -13.00
N PHE A 119 -9.76 -11.40 -12.23
CA PHE A 119 -9.81 -10.99 -10.84
C PHE A 119 -8.78 -11.72 -9.98
N GLN A 120 -8.59 -13.03 -10.17
CA GLN A 120 -7.57 -13.80 -9.44
C GLN A 120 -6.16 -13.30 -9.77
N SER A 121 -5.85 -13.10 -11.05
CA SER A 121 -4.57 -12.55 -11.50
C SER A 121 -4.30 -11.17 -10.91
N LYS A 122 -5.29 -10.27 -10.92
CA LYS A 122 -5.20 -8.95 -10.27
C LYS A 122 -5.00 -9.07 -8.76
N ARG A 123 -5.69 -9.99 -8.09
CA ARG A 123 -5.55 -10.21 -6.64
C ARG A 123 -4.14 -10.65 -6.27
N LEU A 124 -3.55 -11.56 -7.05
CA LEU A 124 -2.16 -12.00 -6.85
C LEU A 124 -1.17 -10.86 -7.11
N ALA A 125 -1.36 -10.07 -8.17
CA ALA A 125 -0.53 -8.90 -8.45
C ALA A 125 -0.59 -7.89 -7.29
N ARG A 126 -1.78 -7.59 -6.76
CA ARG A 126 -1.95 -6.72 -5.58
C ARG A 126 -1.25 -7.30 -4.35
N LYS A 127 -1.36 -8.61 -4.10
CA LYS A 127 -0.67 -9.28 -2.99
C LYS A 127 0.86 -9.17 -3.13
N ARG A 128 1.42 -9.38 -4.33
CA ARG A 128 2.85 -9.21 -4.62
C ARG A 128 3.30 -7.77 -4.40
N LYS A 129 2.58 -6.78 -4.95
CA LYS A 129 2.86 -5.34 -4.72
C LYS A 129 2.85 -4.98 -3.22
N ARG A 130 1.88 -5.49 -2.45
CA ARG A 130 1.82 -5.28 -0.99
C ARG A 130 3.01 -5.90 -0.27
N LYS A 131 3.41 -7.12 -0.62
CA LYS A 131 4.60 -7.77 -0.06
C LYS A 131 5.88 -6.99 -0.37
N ALA A 132 6.07 -6.54 -1.61
CA ALA A 132 7.23 -5.73 -2.01
C ALA A 132 7.28 -4.38 -1.27
N ARG A 133 6.13 -3.72 -1.09
CA ARG A 133 6.05 -2.50 -0.27
C ARG A 133 6.39 -2.78 1.20
N ALA A 134 5.93 -3.91 1.75
CA ALA A 134 6.21 -4.30 3.12
C ALA A 134 7.70 -4.65 3.32
N SER A 135 8.33 -5.36 2.39
CA SER A 135 9.77 -5.67 2.47
C SER A 135 10.60 -4.38 2.41
N ARG A 136 10.30 -3.46 1.48
CA ARG A 136 10.99 -2.16 1.40
C ARG A 136 10.88 -1.34 2.70
N LYS A 137 9.71 -1.35 3.35
CA LYS A 137 9.51 -0.69 4.66
C LYS A 137 10.34 -1.36 5.77
N LYS A 138 10.48 -2.69 5.76
CA LYS A 138 11.32 -3.41 6.73
C LYS A 138 12.80 -3.04 6.56
N THR A 139 13.31 -2.98 5.34
CA THR A 139 14.70 -2.61 5.07
C THR A 139 15.03 -1.21 5.58
N LYS A 140 14.20 -0.21 5.24
CA LYS A 140 14.37 1.17 5.75
C LYS A 140 14.39 1.23 7.27
N ARG A 141 13.50 0.48 7.94
CA ARG A 141 13.47 0.44 9.40
C ARG A 141 14.73 -0.17 9.98
N LEU A 142 15.29 -1.19 9.35
CA LEU A 142 16.54 -1.82 9.75
C LEU A 142 17.73 -0.87 9.57
N GLU A 143 17.82 -0.17 8.44
CA GLU A 143 18.84 0.86 8.19
C GLU A 143 18.82 1.94 9.28
N LEU A 144 17.64 2.44 9.64
CA LEU A 144 17.50 3.44 10.73
C LEU A 144 17.97 2.89 12.09
N LEU A 145 17.70 1.62 12.39
CA LEU A 145 18.16 0.99 13.63
C LEU A 145 19.69 0.84 13.66
N ILE A 146 20.31 0.52 12.52
CA ILE A 146 21.76 0.43 12.39
C ILE A 146 22.38 1.80 12.65
N ARG A 147 21.87 2.87 12.02
CA ARG A 147 22.34 4.25 12.24
C ARG A 147 22.26 4.66 13.71
N ILE A 148 21.15 4.36 14.38
CA ILE A 148 20.98 4.71 15.80
C ILE A 148 21.89 3.86 16.69
N ARG A 149 22.09 2.59 16.35
CA ARG A 149 23.05 1.74 17.07
C ARG A 149 24.46 2.29 16.97
N GLU A 150 24.88 2.75 15.79
CA GLU A 150 26.19 3.38 15.58
C GLU A 150 26.32 4.67 16.38
N LYS A 151 25.31 5.55 16.35
CA LYS A 151 25.28 6.77 17.15
C LYS A 151 25.33 6.49 18.66
N MET A 152 24.62 5.47 19.13
CA MET A 152 24.70 5.06 20.54
C MET A 152 26.11 4.58 20.90
N LYS A 153 26.74 3.78 20.03
CA LYS A 153 28.13 3.32 20.23
C LYS A 153 29.12 4.48 20.27
N SER A 154 28.98 5.48 19.39
CA SER A 154 29.88 6.65 19.40
C SER A 154 29.74 7.49 20.67
N LEU A 155 28.63 7.36 21.39
CA LEU A 155 28.40 7.99 22.70
C LEU A 155 28.83 7.10 23.88
N GLY A 156 29.52 5.98 23.62
CA GLY A 156 29.98 5.05 24.65
C GLY A 156 28.90 4.11 25.21
N LEU A 157 27.69 4.11 24.64
CA LEU A 157 26.64 3.16 25.03
C LEU A 157 26.89 1.80 24.39
N THR A 158 26.42 0.74 25.04
CA THR A 158 26.46 -0.65 24.53
C THR A 158 25.05 -1.10 24.07
N PRO A 159 24.63 -0.77 22.85
CA PRO A 159 23.33 -1.17 22.33
C PRO A 159 23.33 -2.61 21.82
N HIS A 160 22.42 -3.42 22.36
CA HIS A 160 22.08 -4.76 21.88
C HIS A 160 20.76 -4.73 21.11
N LEU A 161 20.80 -5.13 19.84
CA LEU A 161 19.60 -5.22 19.00
C LEU A 161 18.96 -6.60 19.16
N ARG A 162 17.69 -6.64 19.56
CA ARG A 162 16.89 -7.87 19.62
C ARG A 162 15.79 -7.84 18.56
N ILE A 163 15.80 -8.85 17.68
CA ILE A 163 14.77 -9.03 16.67
C ILE A 163 13.69 -9.96 17.26
N ARG A 164 12.49 -9.43 17.51
CA ARG A 164 11.29 -10.23 17.78
C ARG A 164 10.52 -10.44 16.47
N LYS A 165 9.58 -11.40 16.45
CA LYS A 165 8.83 -11.83 15.24
C LYS A 165 8.41 -10.67 14.32
N HIS A 166 7.95 -9.55 14.88
CA HIS A 166 7.46 -8.39 14.12
C HIS A 166 7.99 -7.02 14.60
N SER A 167 8.95 -6.98 15.53
CA SER A 167 9.50 -5.74 16.09
C SER A 167 11.00 -5.83 16.28
N TYR A 168 11.65 -4.68 16.21
CA TYR A 168 13.04 -4.50 16.58
C TYR A 168 13.07 -3.73 17.89
N GLU A 169 13.79 -4.27 18.86
CA GLU A 169 13.98 -3.68 20.19
C GLU A 169 15.47 -3.39 20.36
N ILE A 170 15.80 -2.21 20.90
CA ILE A 170 17.17 -1.91 21.32
C ILE A 170 17.20 -2.02 22.84
N LEU A 171 18.20 -2.74 23.35
CA LEU A 171 18.48 -2.87 24.78
C LEU A 171 19.80 -2.17 25.07
N THR A 172 19.84 -1.31 26.08
CA THR A 172 21.10 -0.70 26.55
C THR A 172 21.01 -0.48 28.05
N ASN A 173 22.06 -0.81 28.80
CA ASN A 173 22.13 -0.59 30.26
C ASN A 173 20.87 -1.08 31.02
N GLY A 174 20.28 -2.21 30.61
CA GLY A 174 19.06 -2.75 31.22
C GLY A 174 17.73 -2.10 30.78
N TYR A 175 17.78 -1.02 29.98
CA TYR A 175 16.59 -0.35 29.44
C TYR A 175 16.10 -0.96 28.14
N LYS A 176 14.76 -1.05 28.00
CA LYS A 176 14.07 -1.40 26.77
C LYS A 176 13.71 -0.15 25.98
N LEU A 177 14.27 -0.02 24.79
CA LEU A 177 14.10 1.14 23.92
C LEU A 177 13.25 0.80 22.70
N LEU A 178 12.29 1.68 22.39
CA LEU A 178 11.51 1.64 21.16
C LEU A 178 11.94 2.76 20.21
N LEU A 179 12.27 2.40 18.97
CA LEU A 179 12.51 3.38 17.92
C LEU A 179 11.23 3.76 17.17
N ARG A 180 10.98 5.06 17.06
CA ARG A 180 9.99 5.69 16.19
C ARG A 180 10.67 6.67 15.24
N TYR A 181 10.09 6.79 14.05
CA TYR A 181 10.62 7.64 12.98
C TYR A 181 9.50 8.47 12.37
N ALA A 182 9.77 9.74 12.14
CA ALA A 182 8.94 10.65 11.38
C ALA A 182 9.81 11.49 10.44
N SER A 183 9.38 11.56 9.18
CA SER A 183 9.97 12.43 8.15
C SER A 183 8.99 13.42 7.56
N THR A 184 7.74 13.39 8.01
CA THR A 184 6.69 14.29 7.56
C THR A 184 6.32 15.21 8.70
N THR A 185 6.31 16.50 8.40
CA THR A 185 5.86 17.55 9.32
C THR A 185 4.38 17.85 9.10
N VAL A 186 3.75 18.35 10.15
CA VAL A 186 2.39 18.87 10.18
C VAL A 186 2.47 20.32 10.63
N MET A 187 1.77 21.21 9.92
CA MET A 187 1.64 22.60 10.32
C MET A 187 0.57 22.74 11.40
N ILE A 188 0.91 23.33 12.54
CA ILE A 188 -0.06 23.74 13.56
C ILE A 188 0.20 25.22 13.84
N GLY A 189 -0.75 26.06 13.40
CA GLY A 189 -0.54 27.51 13.33
C GLY A 189 0.63 27.85 12.39
N LYS A 190 1.60 28.63 12.89
CA LYS A 190 2.80 29.04 12.13
C LYS A 190 4.00 28.11 12.32
N LYS A 191 3.87 27.04 13.12
CA LYS A 191 4.99 26.17 13.52
C LYS A 191 4.88 24.79 12.87
N ARG A 192 6.05 24.20 12.57
CA ARG A 192 6.19 22.85 11.99
C ARG A 192 6.41 21.82 13.09
N TYR A 193 5.59 20.78 13.13
CA TYR A 193 5.69 19.71 14.11
C TYR A 193 5.89 18.36 13.44
N PHE A 194 6.72 17.51 14.03
CA PHE A 194 6.71 16.08 13.73
C PHE A 194 5.70 15.38 14.62
N HIS A 195 4.79 14.62 14.01
CA HIS A 195 3.83 13.81 14.75
C HIS A 195 4.30 12.36 14.81
N ILE A 196 4.45 11.84 16.02
CA ILE A 196 4.85 10.45 16.27
C ILE A 196 3.81 9.77 17.14
N THR A 197 3.25 8.67 16.63
CA THR A 197 2.32 7.84 17.38
C THR A 197 3.05 6.99 18.40
N THR A 198 2.56 7.03 19.65
CA THR A 198 3.22 6.37 20.77
C THR A 198 3.21 4.86 20.59
N GLY A 199 2.02 4.26 20.39
CA GLY A 199 1.82 2.83 20.10
C GLY A 199 2.72 1.88 20.90
N ALA A 200 3.16 2.30 22.08
CA ALA A 200 4.21 1.68 22.86
C ALA A 200 3.52 0.80 23.89
N GLY A 201 3.86 -0.49 23.89
CA GLY A 201 3.43 -1.40 24.95
C GLY A 201 3.92 -0.93 26.33
N PRO A 202 3.35 -1.47 27.41
CA PRO A 202 3.72 -1.09 28.78
C PRO A 202 5.16 -1.50 29.17
N ASP A 203 5.80 -2.39 28.41
CA ASP A 203 7.13 -2.96 28.68
C ASP A 203 8.30 -2.17 28.05
N ILE A 204 8.13 -0.86 27.84
CA ILE A 204 9.15 0.01 27.22
C ILE A 204 9.55 1.07 28.24
N ASP A 205 10.86 1.28 28.40
CA ASP A 205 11.40 2.26 29.35
C ASP A 205 11.57 3.63 28.68
N PHE A 206 12.08 3.66 27.45
CA PHE A 206 12.25 4.89 26.66
C PHE A 206 11.81 4.71 25.20
N VAL A 207 11.35 5.81 24.61
CA VAL A 207 11.04 5.92 23.19
C VAL A 207 12.05 6.87 22.54
N ILE A 208 12.84 6.36 21.60
CA ILE A 208 13.70 7.17 20.75
C ILE A 208 12.87 7.61 19.55
N CYS A 209 12.71 8.92 19.39
CA CYS A 209 12.02 9.54 18.28
C CYS A 209 13.05 10.17 17.35
N LEU A 210 13.19 9.62 16.15
CA LEU A 210 14.00 10.19 15.08
C LEU A 210 13.11 11.06 14.19
N CYS A 211 13.39 12.36 14.15
CA CYS A 211 12.76 13.32 13.26
C CYS A 211 13.77 13.72 12.20
N GLU A 212 13.47 13.46 10.93
CA GLU A 212 14.36 13.78 9.81
C GLU A 212 13.78 14.98 9.04
N ASP A 213 14.56 16.05 8.95
CA ASP A 213 14.25 17.25 8.16
C ASP A 213 15.44 17.55 7.25
N ASN A 214 15.21 17.62 5.93
CA ASN A 214 16.23 17.93 4.91
C ASN A 214 17.57 17.15 5.02
N GLY A 215 17.54 15.92 5.53
CA GLY A 215 18.72 15.05 5.69
C GLY A 215 19.42 15.18 7.04
N GLU A 216 19.04 16.15 7.87
CA GLU A 216 19.48 16.23 9.27
C GLU A 216 18.49 15.48 10.18
N GLY A 217 19.04 14.58 11.00
CA GLY A 217 18.27 13.77 11.94
C GLY A 217 18.34 14.32 13.36
N ILE A 218 17.23 14.83 13.88
CA ILE A 218 17.09 15.23 15.28
C ILE A 218 16.51 14.06 16.08
N HIS A 219 17.16 13.74 17.20
CA HIS A 219 16.76 12.62 18.06
C HIS A 219 16.15 13.15 19.34
N TYR A 220 15.08 12.52 19.80
CA TYR A 220 14.51 12.76 21.12
C TYR A 220 14.49 11.45 21.90
N VAL A 221 15.02 11.47 23.12
CA VAL A 221 15.04 10.31 24.01
C VAL A 221 14.03 10.57 25.13
N ILE A 222 12.82 10.01 24.99
CA ILE A 222 11.69 10.34 25.86
C ILE A 222 11.39 9.15 26.78
N PRO A 223 11.41 9.31 28.12
CA PRO A 223 10.97 8.28 29.04
C PRO A 223 9.50 7.90 28.83
N ARG A 224 9.15 6.63 29.03
CA ARG A 224 7.79 6.14 28.80
C ARG A 224 6.72 6.89 29.59
N HIS A 225 7.02 7.28 30.83
CA HIS A 225 6.10 8.04 31.69
C HIS A 225 5.86 9.47 31.21
N ALA A 226 6.78 10.05 30.43
CA ALA A 226 6.62 11.38 29.84
C ALA A 226 5.88 11.34 28.49
N MET A 227 5.68 10.15 27.93
CA MET A 227 5.08 9.93 26.62
C MET A 227 3.55 9.80 26.73
N PRO A 228 2.77 10.60 25.98
CA PRO A 228 1.31 10.55 26.00
C PRO A 228 0.78 9.29 25.30
N GLU A 229 -0.46 8.90 25.58
CA GLU A 229 -1.05 7.67 25.02
C GLU A 229 -1.26 7.74 23.50
N CYS A 230 -1.77 8.88 23.01
CA CYS A 230 -2.19 9.02 21.61
C CYS A 230 -1.05 9.35 20.63
N GLY A 231 0.03 9.96 21.10
CA GLY A 231 1.12 10.44 20.24
C GLY A 231 1.67 11.78 20.70
N VAL A 232 2.87 12.12 20.23
CA VAL A 232 3.58 13.35 20.57
C VAL A 232 3.78 14.22 19.33
N TYR A 233 3.70 15.53 19.54
CA TYR A 233 4.09 16.54 18.57
C TYR A 233 5.44 17.14 19.00
N LEU A 234 6.46 16.98 18.16
CA LEU A 234 7.82 17.43 18.43
C LEU A 234 8.14 18.63 17.55
N LEU A 235 8.55 19.72 18.18
CA LEU A 235 8.91 20.97 17.51
C LEU A 235 10.44 21.01 17.35
N PRO A 236 10.99 20.80 16.15
CA PRO A 236 12.43 20.70 15.92
C PRO A 236 13.18 22.00 16.26
N GLU A 237 12.55 23.14 15.94
CA GLU A 237 13.09 24.49 16.15
C GLU A 237 13.01 24.95 17.62
N ALA A 238 12.37 24.17 18.52
CA ALA A 238 12.17 24.59 19.91
C ALA A 238 13.48 24.65 20.71
N GLY A 239 13.71 25.80 21.35
CA GLY A 239 14.72 26.00 22.37
C GLY A 239 14.35 25.38 23.73
N PHE A 240 15.30 25.42 24.67
CA PHE A 240 15.08 24.97 26.04
C PHE A 240 13.96 25.81 26.70
N GLY A 241 12.87 25.17 27.13
CA GLY A 241 11.71 25.82 27.75
C GLY A 241 10.58 26.18 26.78
N GLU A 242 10.80 26.15 25.46
CA GLU A 242 9.78 26.51 24.47
C GLU A 242 8.78 25.38 24.18
N SER A 243 9.14 24.15 24.50
CA SER A 243 8.22 23.01 24.43
C SER A 243 8.47 22.00 25.55
N LYS A 244 7.40 21.32 25.97
CA LYS A 244 7.45 20.23 26.96
C LYS A 244 8.49 19.15 26.63
N TYR A 245 8.75 18.93 25.34
CA TYR A 245 9.63 17.86 24.85
C TYR A 245 11.03 18.36 24.41
N ALA A 246 11.27 19.67 24.40
CA ALA A 246 12.59 20.24 24.06
C ALA A 246 13.69 19.71 24.98
N ARG A 247 13.39 19.50 26.27
CA ARG A 247 14.32 18.91 27.25
C ARG A 247 14.78 17.48 26.92
N PHE A 248 14.07 16.78 26.03
CA PHE A 248 14.42 15.42 25.61
C PHE A 248 15.18 15.40 24.27
N LYS A 249 15.40 16.56 23.65
CA LYS A 249 16.18 16.69 22.42
C LYS A 249 17.63 16.31 22.70
N GLU A 250 18.13 15.32 21.94
CA GLU A 250 19.46 14.72 22.07
C GLU A 250 19.82 14.28 23.51
N ALA A 251 18.81 13.94 24.32
CA ALA A 251 18.97 13.57 25.73
C ALA A 251 19.49 12.13 25.93
N TRP A 252 20.57 11.75 25.24
CA TRP A 252 21.19 10.43 25.32
C TRP A 252 21.75 10.11 26.70
N HIS A 253 22.14 11.15 27.45
CA HIS A 253 22.62 11.03 28.84
C HIS A 253 21.62 10.32 29.76
N LEU A 254 20.32 10.37 29.46
CA LEU A 254 19.29 9.64 30.22
C LEU A 254 19.47 8.12 30.18
N LEU A 255 20.21 7.59 29.21
CA LEU A 255 20.49 6.17 29.05
C LEU A 255 21.76 5.72 29.79
N ASN A 256 22.56 6.66 30.32
CA ASN A 256 23.83 6.35 31.00
C ASN A 256 23.65 5.86 32.44
N HIS A 257 22.44 5.88 32.99
CA HIS A 257 22.19 5.38 34.34
C HIS A 257 22.39 3.86 34.40
N THR A 258 23.43 3.43 35.11
CA THR A 258 23.90 2.03 35.23
C THR A 258 22.96 1.12 36.02
N GLN A 259 21.97 1.67 36.72
CA GLN A 259 20.96 0.90 37.45
C GLN A 259 19.58 1.43 37.09
N LYS A 260 18.70 0.53 36.65
CA LYS A 260 17.27 0.81 36.56
C LYS A 260 16.82 1.20 37.98
N PRO A 261 16.26 2.39 38.23
CA PRO A 261 15.74 2.69 39.55
C PRO A 261 14.70 1.63 39.87
N ASP A 262 14.87 0.95 41.00
CA ASP A 262 13.84 0.06 41.53
C ASP A 262 12.52 0.83 41.50
N LYS A 263 11.42 0.12 41.20
CA LYS A 263 10.09 0.67 40.87
C LYS A 263 9.50 1.68 41.89
N GLY A 264 10.20 2.01 42.98
CA GLY A 264 9.85 3.05 43.96
C GLY A 264 10.58 4.40 43.80
N GLY A 265 11.59 4.53 42.93
CA GLY A 265 12.37 5.75 42.75
C GLY A 265 11.70 6.78 41.83
N ILE A 266 10.46 7.19 42.10
CA ILE A 266 9.86 8.34 41.42
C ILE A 266 10.64 9.58 41.88
N MET A 267 11.43 10.16 40.99
CA MET A 267 11.94 11.53 41.17
C MET A 267 10.74 12.47 41.29
N ARG A 268 10.33 12.75 42.54
CA ARG A 268 9.43 13.87 42.83
C ARG A 268 10.18 15.15 42.49
N ALA A 269 9.77 15.79 41.41
CA ALA A 269 9.95 17.23 41.30
C ALA A 269 9.34 17.86 42.56
N LYS A 270 10.11 18.70 43.25
CA LYS A 270 9.64 19.47 44.40
C LYS A 270 8.63 20.50 43.90
N ASP A 271 7.36 20.13 43.88
CA ASP A 271 6.26 21.06 43.75
C ASP A 271 5.80 21.48 45.16
N THR A 272 6.12 22.71 45.51
CA THR A 272 5.61 23.42 46.68
C THR A 272 4.13 23.73 46.45
N LYS A 273 3.20 22.96 47.04
CA LYS A 273 1.80 23.38 47.21
C LYS A 273 1.22 22.90 48.54
N GLN A 274 0.67 23.88 49.27
CA GLN A 274 -0.09 23.75 50.51
C GLN A 274 -1.32 22.84 50.37
N PRO A 275 -1.82 22.24 51.47
CA PRO A 275 -3.00 21.39 51.46
C PRO A 275 -4.28 22.21 51.62
N VAL A 276 -5.26 21.97 50.76
CA VAL A 276 -6.66 22.35 51.00
C VAL A 276 -7.52 21.09 50.98
N GLY A 277 -8.19 20.87 52.11
CA GLY A 277 -9.58 20.39 52.20
C GLY A 277 -9.94 19.05 51.57
N LYS A 278 -10.04 18.02 52.42
CA LYS A 278 -10.89 16.83 52.19
C LYS A 278 -12.33 17.25 51.88
N THR A 279 -12.96 16.59 50.91
CA THR A 279 -14.39 16.27 50.99
C THR A 279 -14.59 14.88 50.38
N ILE A 280 -15.13 14.00 51.21
CA ILE A 280 -15.57 12.64 50.89
C ILE A 280 -16.98 12.75 50.32
N LEU A 281 -17.27 12.06 49.22
CA LEU A 281 -18.60 11.54 48.93
C LEU A 281 -18.47 10.31 48.05
N ALA A 282 -18.96 9.21 48.60
CA ALA A 282 -19.08 7.90 47.98
C ALA A 282 -20.23 7.88 46.97
N ALA A 283 -20.15 7.00 45.97
CA ALA A 283 -21.30 6.25 45.46
C ALA A 283 -20.91 5.24 44.36
N VAL A 284 -21.25 3.97 44.65
CA VAL A 284 -21.95 3.00 43.79
C VAL A 284 -21.16 2.26 42.71
N GLN A 285 -20.88 1.00 43.05
CA GLN A 285 -20.63 -0.10 42.15
C GLN A 285 -21.91 -0.46 41.36
N SER A 286 -21.78 -0.75 40.07
CA SER A 286 -22.77 -1.54 39.33
C SER A 286 -22.06 -2.47 38.35
N THR A 287 -22.30 -3.75 38.57
CA THR A 287 -21.86 -4.92 37.82
C THR A 287 -22.78 -5.17 36.61
N ASN A 288 -22.20 -5.57 35.46
CA ASN A 288 -22.78 -6.39 34.38
C ASN A 288 -21.64 -6.55 33.34
N GLY A 289 -21.05 -7.69 33.01
CA GLY A 289 -21.58 -8.98 32.54
C GLY A 289 -20.84 -9.33 31.21
N PRO A 290 -20.32 -10.56 30.97
CA PRO A 290 -19.37 -10.82 29.89
C PRO A 290 -20.03 -11.30 28.59
N GLY A 291 -19.64 -10.71 27.46
CA GLY A 291 -20.07 -11.11 26.11
C GLY A 291 -19.05 -11.98 25.38
N VAL A 292 -19.45 -13.23 25.15
CA VAL A 292 -18.79 -14.33 24.41
C VAL A 292 -18.48 -13.94 22.94
N ARG A 293 -17.32 -14.35 22.41
CA ARG A 293 -17.00 -14.30 20.97
C ARG A 293 -16.82 -15.73 20.40
N PRO A 294 -17.41 -16.06 19.24
CA PRO A 294 -17.26 -17.38 18.61
C PRO A 294 -15.95 -17.52 17.83
N GLY A 295 -15.44 -18.76 17.84
CA GLY A 295 -14.16 -19.18 17.28
C GLY A 295 -14.11 -19.25 15.76
N TYR A 296 -12.89 -19.11 15.22
CA TYR A 296 -12.56 -19.38 13.83
C TYR A 296 -11.69 -20.64 13.72
N ILE A 297 -12.16 -21.54 12.87
CA ILE A 297 -11.54 -22.81 12.47
C ILE A 297 -10.30 -22.52 11.62
N ASN A 298 -9.21 -23.21 11.93
CA ASN A 298 -7.90 -23.08 11.28
C ASN A 298 -7.72 -24.25 10.30
N CYS A 299 -7.83 -23.99 9.00
CA CYS A 299 -7.47 -24.95 7.96
C CYS A 299 -6.04 -24.65 7.47
N GLY A 300 -5.13 -25.57 7.72
CA GLY A 300 -3.73 -25.48 7.31
C GLY A 300 -3.53 -25.62 5.80
N SER A 301 -2.38 -25.13 5.32
CA SER A 301 -1.51 -25.86 4.39
C SER A 301 -0.27 -25.05 3.97
N ARG A 302 0.87 -25.74 4.04
CA ARG A 302 2.02 -25.74 3.12
C ARG A 302 3.07 -24.60 3.11
N LEU A 303 4.29 -25.07 3.45
CA LEU A 303 5.58 -24.94 2.75
C LEU A 303 6.35 -23.61 2.89
N ASP A 304 7.14 -23.53 3.96
CA ASP A 304 8.62 -23.41 4.00
C ASP A 304 9.38 -22.60 2.92
N HIS A 305 8.86 -21.44 2.52
CA HIS A 305 9.71 -20.41 1.89
C HIS A 305 10.24 -19.34 2.87
N GLU A 306 9.70 -19.25 4.09
CA GLU A 306 10.12 -18.25 5.08
C GLU A 306 11.49 -18.56 5.72
N ASN A 307 11.96 -19.82 5.69
CA ASN A 307 13.25 -20.20 6.25
C ASN A 307 14.44 -19.67 5.41
N SER A 308 14.28 -19.49 4.09
CA SER A 308 15.36 -19.04 3.21
C SER A 308 15.72 -17.55 3.38
N LEU A 309 14.72 -16.67 3.45
CA LEU A 309 14.93 -15.22 3.62
C LEU A 309 15.40 -14.87 5.03
N LYS A 310 14.88 -15.56 6.04
CA LYS A 310 15.28 -15.36 7.44
C LYS A 310 16.71 -15.86 7.70
N ALA A 311 17.12 -16.95 7.05
CA ALA A 311 18.49 -17.45 7.10
C ALA A 311 19.46 -16.48 6.39
N ARG A 312 19.11 -15.98 5.20
CA ARG A 312 19.91 -14.98 4.48
C ARG A 312 20.10 -13.69 5.28
N LEU A 313 19.03 -13.15 5.86
CA LEU A 313 19.10 -11.92 6.64
C LEU A 313 19.90 -12.09 7.94
N ARG A 314 19.86 -13.28 8.56
CA ARG A 314 20.73 -13.60 9.71
C ARG A 314 22.20 -13.68 9.30
N ALA A 315 22.51 -14.35 8.20
CA ALA A 315 23.88 -14.46 7.69
C ALA A 315 24.47 -13.08 7.35
N GLU A 316 23.68 -12.17 6.77
CA GLU A 316 24.10 -10.81 6.43
C GLU A 316 24.38 -9.95 7.69
N ILE A 317 23.56 -10.10 8.73
CA ILE A 317 23.77 -9.47 10.03
C ILE A 317 25.01 -10.05 10.73
N ASP A 318 25.20 -11.36 10.68
CA ASP A 318 26.35 -12.03 11.31
C ASP A 318 27.66 -11.68 10.61
N LEU A 319 27.65 -11.52 9.27
CA LEU A 319 28.78 -11.00 8.49
C LEU A 319 29.12 -9.56 8.87
N ALA A 320 28.12 -8.68 9.00
CA ALA A 320 28.33 -7.30 9.45
C ALA A 320 28.83 -7.21 10.91
N ILE A 321 28.53 -8.20 11.75
CA ILE A 321 29.03 -8.30 13.13
C ILE A 321 30.48 -8.80 13.17
N LYS A 322 30.86 -9.74 12.30
CA LYS A 322 32.21 -10.34 12.26
C LYS A 322 33.24 -9.50 11.50
N GLY A 323 32.84 -8.74 10.48
CA GLY A 323 33.74 -7.89 9.69
C GLY A 323 34.26 -6.63 10.40
N GLY A 324 33.83 -6.35 11.64
CA GLY A 324 34.31 -5.23 12.46
C GLY A 324 35.36 -5.61 13.51
N ARG A 325 35.96 -6.80 13.42
CA ARG A 325 37.14 -7.22 14.18
C ARG A 325 38.25 -7.60 13.18
N ALA A 326 38.90 -6.59 12.64
CA ALA A 326 40.25 -6.67 12.08
C ALA A 326 41.02 -5.48 12.63
#